data_AF-A0A519XT04-F1
#
_entry.id   AF-A0A519XT04-F1
#
_cell.length_a   1.000
_cell.length_b   1.000
_cell.length_c   1.000
_cell.angle_alpha   90.00
_cell.angle_beta   90.00
_cell.angle_gamma   90.00
#
_symmetry.space_group_name_H-M   'P 1'
#
loop_
_entity.id
_entity.type
_entity.pdbx_description
1 polymer ?
#
loop_
_entity_poly.entity_id
_entity_poly.type
_entity_poly.pdbx_seq_one_letter_code
_entity_poly.pdbx_strand_id
1 'polypeptide(L)' 'SFTTHPGIADYKGKSYFFYHNGALPTGGSYRRSICVDELQYNPDGTIRPIVQTTKGVAPAR' A
#
# COMPACT_ATOMS: atom_id res chain seq x y z
N SER A 1 3.79 -3.57 13.38
CA SER A 1 2.42 -4.15 13.40
C SER A 1 2.57 -5.65 13.20
N PHE A 2 1.87 -6.47 13.98
CA PHE A 2 1.82 -7.93 13.77
C PHE A 2 0.70 -8.37 12.80
N THR A 3 -0.08 -7.43 12.26
CA THR A 3 -1.18 -7.70 11.32
C THR A 3 -0.99 -6.91 10.03
N THR A 4 -1.55 -7.46 8.95
CA THR A 4 -1.70 -6.81 7.64
C THR A 4 -3.15 -6.98 7.19
N HIS A 5 -3.83 -5.88 6.85
CA HIS A 5 -5.18 -5.90 6.25
C HIS A 5 -5.11 -5.17 4.90
N PRO A 6 -5.10 -5.90 3.77
CA PRO A 6 -4.92 -5.29 2.46
C PRO A 6 -6.26 -4.83 1.84
N GLY A 7 -6.17 -3.83 0.97
CA GLY A 7 -7.21 -3.46 0.02
C GLY A 7 -6.58 -3.10 -1.32
N ILE A 8 -7.24 -3.44 -2.43
CA ILE A 8 -6.82 -3.05 -3.77
C ILE A 8 -7.94 -2.21 -4.38
N ALA A 9 -7.58 -1.09 -4.99
CA ALA A 9 -8.52 -0.27 -5.74
C ALA A 9 -7.87 0.29 -7.01
N ASP A 10 -8.65 0.29 -8.10
CA ASP A 10 -8.27 0.94 -9.34
C ASP A 10 -8.78 2.38 -9.34
N TYR A 11 -7.89 3.32 -9.65
CA TYR A 11 -8.23 4.73 -9.71
C TYR A 11 -7.40 5.43 -10.79
N LYS A 12 -8.07 6.15 -11.70
CA LYS A 12 -7.43 6.88 -12.80
C LYS A 12 -6.43 6.04 -13.61
N GLY A 13 -6.82 4.82 -13.98
CA GLY A 13 -6.02 3.92 -14.82
C GLY A 13 -4.81 3.29 -14.14
N LYS A 14 -4.68 3.40 -12.81
CA LYS A 14 -3.66 2.74 -12.00
C LYS A 14 -4.29 1.92 -10.89
N SER A 15 -3.61 0.87 -10.47
CA SER A 15 -4.01 0.04 -9.33
C SER A 15 -3.20 0.44 -8.10
N TYR A 16 -3.85 0.51 -6.95
CA TYR A 16 -3.25 0.92 -5.68
C TYR A 16 -3.45 -0.14 -4.63
N PHE A 17 -2.39 -0.43 -3.87
CA PHE A 17 -2.42 -1.32 -2.72
C PHE A 17 -2.46 -0.50 -1.44
N PHE A 18 -3.60 -0.58 -0.75
CA PHE A 18 -3.80 0.01 0.56
C PHE A 18 -3.50 -1.01 1.64
N TYR A 19 -2.80 -0.57 2.68
CA TYR A 19 -2.46 -1.38 3.83
C TYR A 19 -2.31 -0.51 5.08
N HIS A 20 -1.94 -1.12 6.20
CA HIS A 20 -1.54 -0.38 7.41
C HIS A 20 -0.17 -0.83 7.90
N ASN A 21 0.54 0.07 8.58
CA ASN A 21 1.67 -0.29 9.43
C ASN A 21 1.65 0.52 10.73
N GLY A 22 2.73 0.44 11.52
CA GLY A 22 2.87 1.19 12.77
C GLY A 22 4.13 2.06 12.78
N ALA A 23 4.53 2.59 11.61
CA ALA A 23 5.82 3.26 11.44
C ALA A 23 5.85 4.72 11.92
N LEU A 24 4.69 5.35 12.14
CA LEU A 24 4.64 6.71 12.69
C LEU A 24 5.15 6.75 14.13
N PRO A 25 5.59 7.93 14.63
CA PRO A 25 5.95 8.10 16.04
C PRO A 25 4.82 7.63 16.97
N THR A 26 5.17 6.88 18.02
CA THR A 26 4.23 6.20 18.94
C THR A 26 3.35 5.12 18.29
N GLY A 27 3.64 4.75 17.04
CA GLY A 27 2.93 3.71 16.29
C GLY A 27 3.23 2.30 16.80
N GLY A 28 2.36 1.36 16.46
CA GLY A 28 2.48 -0.03 16.91
C GLY A 28 1.27 -0.88 16.51
N SER A 29 1.17 -2.09 17.04
CA SER A 29 0.11 -3.03 16.68
C SER A 29 -1.30 -2.56 17.02
N TYR A 30 -1.45 -1.69 18.04
CA TYR A 30 -2.72 -1.08 18.45
C TYR A 30 -2.86 0.39 18.03
N ARG A 31 -1.83 0.94 17.36
CA ARG A 31 -1.74 2.35 16.93
C ARG A 31 -1.20 2.36 15.51
N ARG A 32 -2.07 2.00 14.57
CA ARG A 32 -1.73 1.78 13.15
C ARG A 32 -2.09 3.00 12.32
N SER A 33 -1.51 3.09 11.14
CA SER A 33 -1.75 4.17 10.18
C SER A 33 -1.86 3.58 8.78
N ILE A 34 -2.75 4.16 7.97
CA ILE A 34 -2.97 3.74 6.58
C ILE A 34 -1.79 4.17 5.72
N CYS A 35 -1.42 3.31 4.78
CA CYS A 35 -0.41 3.53 3.78
C CYS A 35 -0.96 3.13 2.41
N VAL A 36 -0.35 3.66 1.35
CA VAL A 36 -0.69 3.32 -0.03
C VAL A 36 0.57 3.31 -0.89
N ASP A 37 0.73 2.26 -1.68
CA ASP A 37 1.75 2.14 -2.71
C ASP A 37 1.11 1.68 -4.03
N GLU A 38 1.75 1.98 -5.16
CA GLU A 38 1.26 1.56 -6.48
C GLU A 38 1.41 0.05 -6.65
N LEU A 39 0.35 -0.61 -7.13
CA LEU A 39 0.35 -2.02 -7.47
C LEU A 39 0.57 -2.17 -8.98
N GLN A 40 1.46 -3.08 -9.36
CA GLN A 40 1.73 -3.38 -10.75
C GLN A 40 1.50 -4.87 -11.02
N TYR A 41 0.84 -5.14 -12.14
CA TYR A 41 0.69 -6.48 -12.67
C TYR A 41 1.81 -6.80 -13.66
N ASN A 42 2.24 -8.05 -13.68
CA ASN A 42 3.02 -8.60 -14.78
C ASN A 42 2.10 -8.85 -16.00
N PRO A 43 2.66 -9.04 -17.20
CA PRO A 43 1.87 -9.34 -18.40
C PRO A 43 0.98 -10.58 -18.29
N ASP A 44 1.33 -11.54 -17.43
CA ASP A 44 0.55 -12.75 -17.14
C ASP A 44 -0.56 -12.55 -16.10
N GLY A 45 -0.77 -11.31 -15.62
CA GLY A 45 -1.77 -10.96 -14.62
C GLY A 45 -1.36 -11.23 -13.18
N THR A 46 -0.16 -11.76 -12.92
CA THR A 46 0.34 -11.91 -11.55
C THR A 46 0.73 -10.56 -10.95
N ILE A 47 0.63 -10.44 -9.62
CA ILE A 47 0.98 -9.21 -8.89
C ILE A 47 2.48 -9.18 -8.64
N ARG A 48 3.13 -8.06 -8.94
CA ARG A 48 4.52 -7.81 -8.55
C ARG A 48 4.62 -7.63 -7.03
N PRO A 49 5.72 -8.06 -6.38
CA PRO A 49 5.91 -7.86 -4.95
C PRO A 49 5.74 -6.39 -4.56
N ILE A 50 4.90 -6.13 -3.55
CA ILE A 50 4.67 -4.79 -3.04
C ILE A 50 5.85 -4.38 -2.16
N VAL A 51 6.45 -3.23 -2.49
CA VAL A 51 7.52 -2.61 -1.70
C VAL A 51 6.94 -1.42 -0.95
N GLN A 52 6.94 -1.48 0.38
CA GLN A 52 6.48 -0.35 1.20
C GLN A 52 7.42 0.84 1.03
N THR A 53 6.88 2.00 0.67
CA THR A 53 7.69 3.22 0.55
C THR A 53 7.38 4.23 1.66
N THR A 54 8.31 5.16 1.90
CA THR A 54 8.09 6.29 2.82
C THR A 54 7.48 7.51 2.13
N LYS A 55 7.58 7.60 0.80
CA LYS A 55 7.03 8.69 0.00
C LYS A 55 5.57 8.46 -0.41
N GLY A 56 5.14 7.20 -0.49
CA GLY A 56 3.85 6.82 -1.03
C GLY A 56 3.75 7.14 -2.53
N VAL A 57 2.51 7.29 -3.00
CA VAL A 57 2.20 7.48 -4.42
C VAL A 57 2.25 8.95 -4.84
N ALA A 58 2.61 9.20 -6.09
CA ALA A 58 2.44 10.51 -6.71
C ALA A 58 0.95 10.84 -6.90
N PRO A 59 0.57 12.13 -7.02
CA PRO A 59 -0.80 12.51 -7.33
C PRO A 59 -1.33 11.78 -8.56
N ALA A 60 -2.47 11.09 -8.40
CA ALA A 60 -3.13 10.39 -9.50
C ALA A 60 -3.68 11.42 -10.49
N ARG A 61 -3.16 11.41 -11.73
CA ARG A 61 -3.59 12.30 -12.81
C ARG A 61 -4.70 11.68 -13.60
#